data_AF-A0A1H5EBK9-F1
#
_entry.id   AF-A0A1H5EBK9-F1
#
_cell.length_a   1.000
_cell.length_b   1.000
_cell.length_c   1.000
_cell.angle_alpha   90.00
_cell.angle_beta   90.00
_cell.angle_gamma   90.00
#
_symmetry.space_group_name_H-M   'P 1'
#
loop_
_entity.id
_entity.type
_entity.pdbx_description
1 polymer ?
#
loop_
_entity_poly.entity_id
_entity_poly.type
_entity_poly.pdbx_seq_one_letter_code
_entity_poly.pdbx_strand_id
1 'polypeptide(L)'
;MHKTISLLSTAILAASLLVVGSSSSTAATPKDPFIAKVMEITNVYRAENGARPVFFNEAISQGSQAWAKEINNRINAGKLNMATIHRSDSGLSILPKGPDMYSEIIGINNNAQQIVDWWMASPSHRAALLNPRATDMGIGQVRTTKYEYGSMTVVVANIAGYASSRILQPTVPEWPTPPTDYAYAGHVQNVGWQYMVANGAVAGTIGRSMRLEALNLAGSGQLARAHVQDEGWMPWQSTNSPTIGTVGKSKRMEAIQVKSTMPNIKFRYRVHVQNIGWMPWVNDGEVAGTVGQSLRIEAVEIRVVNAY
;
A
#
# COMPACT_ATOMS: atom_id res chain seq x y z
N MET A 1 25.08 -25.62 74.39
CA MET A 1 24.28 -26.36 73.39
C MET A 1 23.84 -25.36 72.33
N HIS A 2 24.57 -25.30 71.21
CA HIS A 2 24.35 -24.36 70.11
C HIS A 2 23.18 -24.81 69.22
N LYS A 3 22.23 -23.91 68.95
CA LYS A 3 21.24 -24.07 67.86
C LYS A 3 21.72 -23.24 66.67
N THR A 4 22.09 -23.92 65.59
CA THR A 4 22.43 -23.32 64.30
C THR A 4 21.19 -23.24 63.40
N ILE A 5 21.05 -22.08 62.76
CA ILE A 5 20.06 -21.73 61.74
C ILE A 5 20.48 -22.38 60.42
N SER A 6 19.54 -23.03 59.71
CA SER A 6 19.73 -23.51 58.34
C SER A 6 18.74 -22.81 57.41
N LEU A 7 19.28 -22.23 56.33
CA LEU A 7 18.59 -21.46 55.30
C LEU A 7 17.88 -22.38 54.31
N LEU A 8 16.61 -22.10 54.04
CA LEU A 8 15.85 -22.68 52.93
C LEU A 8 16.37 -22.13 51.60
N SER A 9 16.89 -23.01 50.74
CA SER A 9 17.21 -22.72 49.35
C SER A 9 16.09 -23.27 48.48
N THR A 10 15.28 -22.40 47.87
CA THR A 10 14.27 -22.76 46.87
C THR A 10 14.95 -23.11 45.55
N ALA A 11 14.85 -24.37 45.12
CA ALA A 11 15.25 -24.81 43.79
C ALA A 11 14.27 -24.26 42.75
N ILE A 12 14.77 -23.44 41.82
CA ILE A 12 14.04 -23.00 40.63
C ILE A 12 14.09 -24.14 39.61
N LEU A 13 12.92 -24.72 39.30
CA LEU A 13 12.77 -25.63 38.17
C LEU A 13 12.92 -24.83 36.86
N ALA A 14 14.11 -24.90 36.25
CA ALA A 14 14.30 -24.39 34.90
C ALA A 14 13.69 -25.40 33.91
N ALA A 15 12.47 -25.11 33.44
CA ALA A 15 11.92 -25.80 32.28
C ALA A 15 12.74 -25.39 31.05
N SER A 16 13.63 -26.27 30.60
CA SER A 16 14.32 -26.17 29.32
C SER A 16 13.29 -26.32 28.20
N LEU A 17 12.78 -25.19 27.73
CA LEU A 17 12.04 -25.12 26.49
C LEU A 17 13.03 -25.45 25.36
N LEU A 18 12.96 -26.67 24.83
CA LEU A 18 13.57 -27.01 23.54
C LEU A 18 12.95 -26.08 22.49
N VAL A 19 13.65 -24.99 22.17
CA VAL A 19 13.42 -24.25 20.94
C VAL A 19 13.88 -25.16 19.82
N VAL A 20 12.96 -25.99 19.33
CA VAL A 20 13.11 -26.60 18.01
C VAL A 20 13.11 -25.40 17.05
N GLY A 21 14.30 -25.05 16.57
CA GLY A 21 14.50 -24.02 15.57
C GLY A 21 13.74 -24.42 14.31
N SER A 22 12.50 -23.96 14.20
CA SER A 22 11.85 -23.80 12.91
C SER A 22 12.61 -22.67 12.24
N SER A 23 13.45 -23.02 11.27
CA SER A 23 13.98 -22.05 10.32
C SER A 23 12.82 -21.46 9.54
N SER A 24 12.17 -20.44 10.10
CA SER A 24 11.34 -19.54 9.33
C SER A 24 12.27 -18.88 8.32
N SER A 25 12.23 -19.33 7.06
CA SER A 25 12.88 -18.62 5.97
C SER A 25 12.16 -17.29 5.82
N THR A 26 12.66 -16.26 6.50
CA THR A 26 12.17 -14.91 6.30
C THR A 26 12.47 -14.55 4.84
N ALA A 27 11.45 -14.08 4.12
CA ALA A 27 11.63 -13.61 2.76
C ALA A 27 12.70 -12.51 2.75
N ALA A 28 13.60 -12.55 1.78
CA ALA A 28 14.63 -11.54 1.65
C ALA A 28 14.00 -10.15 1.52
N THR A 29 14.57 -9.14 2.19
CA THR A 29 14.13 -7.75 2.07
C THR A 29 14.98 -7.03 1.03
N PRO A 30 14.39 -6.27 0.08
CA PRO A 30 15.18 -5.44 -0.83
C PRO A 30 16.04 -4.42 -0.06
N LYS A 31 17.33 -4.33 -0.38
CA LYS A 31 18.24 -3.34 0.21
C LYS A 31 18.04 -1.94 -0.38
N ASP A 32 17.63 -1.87 -1.65
CA ASP A 32 17.36 -0.61 -2.34
C ASP A 32 16.00 -0.05 -1.87
N PRO A 33 15.94 1.20 -1.35
CA PRO A 33 14.73 1.78 -0.78
C PRO A 33 13.64 2.04 -1.83
N PHE A 34 14.01 2.29 -3.09
CA PHE A 34 13.04 2.42 -4.18
C PHE A 34 12.40 1.06 -4.48
N ILE A 35 13.21 0.00 -4.58
CA ILE A 35 12.70 -1.36 -4.80
C ILE A 35 11.83 -1.82 -3.63
N ALA A 36 12.26 -1.56 -2.39
CA ALA A 36 11.47 -1.85 -1.21
C ALA A 36 10.08 -1.18 -1.29
N LYS A 37 10.03 0.08 -1.74
CA LYS A 37 8.76 0.79 -1.90
C LYS A 37 7.90 0.23 -3.04
N VAL A 38 8.50 -0.19 -4.17
CA VAL A 38 7.76 -0.88 -5.25
C VAL A 38 7.15 -2.20 -4.75
N MET A 39 7.90 -3.00 -3.98
CA MET A 39 7.41 -4.25 -3.39
C MET A 39 6.26 -3.99 -2.42
N GLU A 40 6.40 -3.01 -1.52
CA GLU A 40 5.37 -2.62 -0.56
C GLU A 40 4.06 -2.25 -1.28
N ILE A 41 4.13 -1.34 -2.25
CA ILE A 41 2.97 -0.85 -2.99
C ILE A 41 2.33 -1.97 -3.82
N THR A 42 3.14 -2.83 -4.41
CA THR A 42 2.64 -4.01 -5.15
C THR A 42 1.85 -4.94 -4.23
N ASN A 43 2.39 -5.26 -3.05
CA ASN A 43 1.71 -6.13 -2.09
C ASN A 43 0.47 -5.49 -1.48
N VAL A 44 0.45 -4.16 -1.32
CA VAL A 44 -0.75 -3.38 -0.97
C VAL A 44 -1.84 -3.62 -2.01
N TYR A 45 -1.56 -3.38 -3.29
CA TYR A 45 -2.53 -3.62 -4.38
C TYR A 45 -2.97 -5.08 -4.48
N ARG A 46 -2.05 -6.03 -4.31
CA ARG A 46 -2.37 -7.45 -4.37
C ARG A 46 -3.39 -7.81 -3.31
N ALA A 47 -3.17 -7.44 -2.06
CA ALA A 47 -4.09 -7.81 -1.00
C ALA A 47 -5.40 -6.98 -1.02
N GLU A 48 -5.40 -5.74 -1.53
CA GLU A 48 -6.64 -4.99 -1.85
C GLU A 48 -7.53 -5.72 -2.87
N ASN A 49 -6.90 -6.54 -3.73
CA ASN A 49 -7.57 -7.32 -4.77
C ASN A 49 -7.65 -8.82 -4.42
N GLY A 50 -7.49 -9.18 -3.15
CA GLY A 50 -7.62 -10.57 -2.68
C GLY A 50 -6.49 -11.52 -3.13
N ALA A 51 -5.40 -10.99 -3.67
CA ALA A 51 -4.21 -11.76 -4.03
C ALA A 51 -3.20 -11.79 -2.88
N ARG A 52 -2.59 -12.96 -2.64
CA ARG A 52 -1.57 -13.12 -1.58
C ARG A 52 -0.32 -12.29 -1.89
N PRO A 53 0.35 -11.70 -0.89
CA PRO A 53 1.60 -10.97 -1.11
C PRO A 53 2.66 -11.83 -1.83
N VAL A 54 3.44 -11.20 -2.72
CA VAL A 54 4.65 -11.80 -3.30
C VAL A 54 5.87 -11.51 -2.43
N PHE A 55 6.81 -12.45 -2.44
CA PHE A 55 8.12 -12.30 -1.85
C PHE A 55 9.07 -11.57 -2.78
N PHE A 56 10.02 -10.82 -2.21
CA PHE A 56 11.14 -10.34 -3.00
C PHE A 56 12.10 -11.50 -3.27
N ASN A 57 12.50 -11.66 -4.53
CA ASN A 57 13.41 -12.71 -4.95
C ASN A 57 14.70 -12.09 -5.50
N GLU A 58 15.78 -12.22 -4.74
CA GLU A 58 17.08 -11.60 -5.05
C GLU A 58 17.69 -12.15 -6.36
N ALA A 59 17.56 -13.44 -6.63
CA ALA A 59 18.08 -14.06 -7.85
C ALA A 59 17.38 -13.50 -9.10
N ILE A 60 16.05 -13.40 -9.08
CA ILE A 60 15.28 -12.77 -10.16
C ILE A 60 15.67 -11.29 -10.28
N SER A 61 15.79 -10.58 -9.15
CA SER A 61 16.12 -9.15 -9.10
C SER A 61 17.47 -8.83 -9.73
N GLN A 62 18.48 -9.68 -9.59
CA GLN A 62 19.77 -9.52 -10.29
C GLN A 62 19.60 -9.49 -11.81
N GLY A 63 18.81 -10.42 -12.35
CA GLY A 63 18.49 -10.48 -13.78
C GLY A 63 17.63 -9.31 -14.24
N SER A 64 16.69 -8.84 -13.42
CA SER A 64 15.89 -7.64 -13.68
C SER A 64 16.78 -6.39 -13.71
N GLN A 65 17.73 -6.29 -12.79
CA GLN A 65 18.66 -5.16 -12.67
C GLN A 65 19.61 -5.06 -13.85
N ALA A 66 20.09 -6.21 -14.37
CA ALA A 66 20.88 -6.24 -15.60
C ALA A 66 20.08 -5.68 -16.79
N TRP A 67 18.80 -6.04 -16.91
CA TRP A 67 17.96 -5.56 -18.00
C TRP A 67 17.59 -4.07 -17.87
N ALA A 68 17.33 -3.58 -16.66
CA ALA A 68 17.11 -2.15 -16.44
C ALA A 68 18.32 -1.31 -16.88
N LYS A 69 19.55 -1.80 -16.65
CA LYS A 69 20.79 -1.18 -17.15
C LYS A 69 20.87 -1.20 -18.67
N GLU A 70 20.52 -2.33 -19.29
CA GLU A 70 20.51 -2.45 -20.75
C GLU A 70 19.49 -1.50 -21.40
N ILE A 71 18.29 -1.38 -20.85
CA ILE A 71 17.29 -0.40 -21.31
C ILE A 71 17.85 1.03 -21.18
N ASN A 72 18.50 1.36 -20.06
CA ASN A 72 19.12 2.67 -19.90
C ASN A 72 20.26 2.92 -20.91
N ASN A 73 21.03 1.89 -21.28
CA ASN A 73 22.03 1.99 -22.34
C ASN A 73 21.38 2.31 -23.70
N ARG A 74 20.25 1.67 -24.02
CA ARG A 74 19.47 1.96 -25.24
C ARG A 74 18.92 3.38 -25.24
N ILE A 75 18.42 3.86 -24.09
CA ILE A 75 17.98 5.25 -23.91
C ILE A 75 19.13 6.22 -24.20
N ASN A 76 20.28 6.02 -23.55
CA ASN A 76 21.46 6.87 -23.72
C ASN A 76 21.97 6.87 -25.17
N ALA A 77 21.87 5.74 -25.87
CA ALA A 77 22.23 5.63 -27.29
C ALA A 77 21.17 6.20 -28.26
N GLY A 78 20.00 6.65 -27.77
CA GLY A 78 18.88 7.08 -28.62
C GLY A 78 18.25 5.93 -29.42
N LYS A 79 18.39 4.69 -28.95
CA LYS A 79 17.95 3.45 -29.62
C LYS A 79 16.82 2.72 -28.88
N LEU A 80 16.16 3.37 -27.93
CA LEU A 80 15.03 2.75 -27.24
C LEU A 80 13.88 2.54 -28.23
N ASN A 81 13.40 1.30 -28.35
CA ASN A 81 12.19 0.95 -29.08
C ASN A 81 11.23 0.24 -28.11
N MET A 82 10.06 0.83 -27.90
CA MET A 82 9.04 0.30 -27.00
C MET A 82 8.46 -1.04 -27.47
N ALA A 83 8.44 -1.31 -28.77
CA ALA A 83 7.97 -2.59 -29.31
C ALA A 83 8.92 -3.76 -29.01
N THR A 84 10.18 -3.47 -28.70
CA THR A 84 11.23 -4.47 -28.43
C THR A 84 11.92 -4.21 -27.09
N ILE A 85 11.18 -3.63 -26.13
CA ILE A 85 11.70 -3.30 -24.81
C ILE A 85 11.93 -4.54 -23.95
N HIS A 86 11.17 -5.60 -24.20
CA HIS A 86 11.35 -6.90 -23.58
C HIS A 86 12.56 -7.65 -24.15
N ARG A 87 13.12 -8.55 -23.34
CA ARG A 87 14.07 -9.55 -23.83
C ARG A 87 13.41 -10.48 -24.84
N SER A 88 14.20 -11.09 -25.72
CA SER A 88 13.68 -12.05 -26.70
C SER A 88 13.02 -13.28 -26.06
N ASP A 89 13.51 -13.70 -24.89
CA ASP A 89 12.93 -14.75 -24.05
C ASP A 89 11.98 -14.19 -22.96
N SER A 90 11.68 -12.89 -23.05
CA SER A 90 10.96 -12.11 -22.05
C SER A 90 11.51 -12.24 -20.63
N GLY A 91 12.77 -12.64 -20.43
CA GLY A 91 13.42 -12.82 -19.12
C GLY A 91 13.28 -14.22 -18.51
N LEU A 92 12.76 -15.21 -19.23
CA LEU A 92 12.69 -16.61 -18.74
C LEU A 92 14.06 -17.16 -18.29
N SER A 93 15.14 -16.74 -18.93
CA SER A 93 16.51 -17.18 -18.62
C SER A 93 17.03 -16.76 -17.25
N ILE A 94 16.42 -15.77 -16.59
CA ILE A 94 16.88 -15.30 -15.27
C ILE A 94 16.20 -16.01 -14.11
N LEU A 95 15.16 -16.81 -14.41
CA LEU A 95 14.34 -17.42 -13.38
C LEU A 95 15.06 -18.63 -12.77
N PRO A 96 15.03 -18.78 -11.44
CA PRO A 96 15.20 -20.07 -10.81
C PRO A 96 14.34 -21.15 -11.47
N LYS A 97 14.79 -22.40 -11.46
CA LYS A 97 14.06 -23.51 -12.10
C LYS A 97 12.69 -23.75 -11.45
N GLY A 98 11.75 -24.22 -12.27
CA GLY A 98 10.41 -24.64 -11.83
C GLY A 98 9.35 -23.55 -11.65
N PRO A 99 9.38 -22.41 -12.37
CA PRO A 99 8.26 -21.48 -12.31
C PRO A 99 7.03 -22.13 -12.98
N ASP A 100 5.87 -21.95 -12.38
CA ASP A 100 4.57 -22.41 -12.90
C ASP A 100 3.69 -21.25 -13.40
N MET A 101 4.21 -20.02 -13.26
CA MET A 101 3.67 -18.77 -13.79
C MET A 101 4.84 -17.80 -14.00
N TYR A 102 4.80 -17.00 -15.06
CA TYR A 102 5.77 -15.95 -15.29
C TYR A 102 5.20 -14.73 -16.04
N SER A 103 5.67 -13.54 -15.70
CA SER A 103 5.45 -12.30 -16.46
C SER A 103 6.59 -11.30 -16.25
N GLU A 104 6.94 -10.56 -17.29
CA GLU A 104 7.83 -9.38 -17.20
C GLU A 104 6.99 -8.12 -17.46
N ILE A 105 7.11 -7.15 -16.57
CA ILE A 105 6.52 -5.82 -16.74
C ILE A 105 7.63 -4.77 -16.64
N ILE A 106 7.58 -3.78 -17.51
CA ILE A 106 8.60 -2.73 -17.62
C ILE A 106 7.90 -1.39 -17.55
N GLY A 107 8.48 -0.45 -16.82
CA GLY A 107 7.96 0.91 -16.67
C GLY A 107 9.10 1.93 -16.60
N ILE A 108 8.80 3.17 -16.97
CA ILE A 108 9.70 4.31 -16.84
C ILE A 108 8.89 5.46 -16.24
N ASN A 109 9.22 5.87 -15.02
CA ASN A 109 8.49 6.93 -14.31
C ASN A 109 9.32 7.52 -13.17
N ASN A 110 8.84 8.58 -12.53
CA ASN A 110 9.66 9.38 -11.61
C ASN A 110 9.83 8.75 -10.22
N ASN A 111 8.88 7.94 -9.75
CA ASN A 111 8.94 7.31 -8.43
C ASN A 111 8.25 5.95 -8.38
N ALA A 112 8.51 5.18 -7.31
CA ALA A 112 8.01 3.83 -7.11
C ALA A 112 6.47 3.74 -7.18
N GLN A 113 5.78 4.73 -6.63
CA GLN A 113 4.32 4.76 -6.62
C GLN A 113 3.75 4.96 -8.01
N GLN A 114 4.23 5.97 -8.74
CA GLN A 114 3.79 6.24 -10.11
C GLN A 114 4.07 5.05 -11.04
N ILE A 115 5.14 4.29 -10.81
CA ILE A 115 5.42 3.04 -11.54
C ILE A 115 4.32 2.00 -11.29
N VAL A 116 4.04 1.66 -10.03
CA VAL A 116 3.06 0.61 -9.73
C VAL A 116 1.65 1.03 -10.13
N ASP A 117 1.32 2.31 -9.99
CA ASP A 117 0.04 2.87 -10.46
C ASP A 117 -0.14 2.71 -11.96
N TRP A 118 0.92 2.99 -12.70
CA TRP A 118 0.88 2.93 -14.15
C TRP A 118 0.72 1.49 -14.62
N TRP A 119 1.42 0.55 -13.98
CA TRP A 119 1.18 -0.88 -14.18
C TRP A 119 -0.25 -1.27 -13.80
N MET A 120 -0.74 -0.83 -12.65
CA MET A 120 -2.09 -1.09 -12.21
C MET A 120 -3.15 -0.41 -13.08
N ALA A 121 -2.84 0.60 -13.88
CA ALA A 121 -3.76 1.21 -14.84
C ALA A 121 -3.84 0.43 -16.17
N SER A 122 -2.77 -0.30 -16.54
CA SER A 122 -2.70 -1.12 -17.74
C SER A 122 -3.36 -2.49 -17.52
N PRO A 123 -4.33 -2.92 -18.35
CA PRO A 123 -4.97 -4.24 -18.17
C PRO A 123 -4.00 -5.42 -18.14
N SER A 124 -2.99 -5.44 -19.02
CA SER A 124 -2.02 -6.54 -19.09
C SER A 124 -1.06 -6.55 -17.90
N HIS A 125 -0.54 -5.39 -17.49
CA HIS A 125 0.36 -5.29 -16.34
C HIS A 125 -0.40 -5.56 -15.02
N ARG A 126 -1.63 -5.05 -14.88
CA ARG A 126 -2.52 -5.36 -13.75
C ARG A 126 -2.76 -6.86 -13.62
N ALA A 127 -3.04 -7.55 -14.73
CA ALA A 127 -3.24 -9.00 -14.72
C ALA A 127 -1.99 -9.76 -14.26
N ALA A 128 -0.79 -9.30 -14.65
CA ALA A 128 0.47 -9.87 -14.16
C ALA A 128 0.66 -9.63 -12.65
N LEU A 129 0.47 -8.39 -12.19
CA LEU A 129 0.62 -8.00 -10.79
C LEU A 129 -0.39 -8.66 -9.86
N LEU A 130 -1.61 -8.92 -10.32
CA LEU A 130 -2.68 -9.53 -9.52
C LEU A 130 -2.84 -11.03 -9.76
N ASN A 131 -1.95 -11.67 -10.53
CA ASN A 131 -2.06 -13.08 -10.82
C ASN A 131 -2.03 -13.89 -9.51
N PRO A 132 -3.04 -14.74 -9.23
CA PRO A 132 -3.13 -15.49 -7.97
C PRO A 132 -2.03 -16.55 -7.84
N ARG A 133 -1.41 -16.96 -8.95
CA ARG A 133 -0.26 -17.88 -8.94
C ARG A 133 1.06 -17.19 -8.65
N ALA A 134 1.14 -15.85 -8.68
CA ALA A 134 2.37 -15.13 -8.38
C ALA A 134 2.78 -15.32 -6.92
N THR A 135 4.06 -15.64 -6.73
CA THR A 135 4.65 -15.86 -5.41
C THR A 135 5.90 -15.04 -5.17
N ASP A 136 6.62 -14.70 -6.24
CA ASP A 136 7.95 -14.10 -6.19
C ASP A 136 8.03 -12.95 -7.19
N MET A 137 8.74 -11.89 -6.80
CA MET A 137 8.99 -10.75 -7.66
C MET A 137 10.44 -10.29 -7.49
N GLY A 138 11.16 -10.23 -8.60
CA GLY A 138 12.46 -9.57 -8.69
C GLY A 138 12.29 -8.24 -9.41
N ILE A 139 12.97 -7.20 -8.93
CA ILE A 139 12.90 -5.86 -9.51
C ILE A 139 14.31 -5.35 -9.75
N GLY A 140 14.51 -4.71 -10.89
CA GLY A 140 15.69 -3.92 -11.21
C GLY A 140 15.30 -2.49 -11.50
N GLN A 141 16.14 -1.53 -11.10
CA GLN A 141 15.88 -0.12 -11.35
C GLN A 141 17.14 0.60 -11.84
N VAL A 142 16.99 1.58 -12.73
CA VAL A 142 18.06 2.50 -13.09
C VAL A 142 17.48 3.90 -13.29
N ARG A 143 18.02 4.88 -12.57
CA ARG A 143 17.75 6.29 -12.83
C ARG A 143 18.40 6.71 -14.14
N THR A 144 17.61 7.25 -15.06
CA THR A 144 18.07 7.64 -16.39
C THR A 144 19.00 8.85 -16.31
N THR A 145 20.01 8.86 -17.16
CA THR A 145 21.01 9.94 -17.24
C THR A 145 20.78 10.90 -18.40
N LYS A 146 20.02 10.51 -19.42
CA LYS A 146 19.71 11.34 -20.58
C LYS A 146 18.66 12.40 -20.22
N TYR A 147 18.95 13.67 -20.55
CA TYR A 147 18.10 14.83 -20.21
C TYR A 147 16.64 14.69 -20.66
N GLU A 148 16.39 14.14 -21.86
CA GLU A 148 15.03 13.91 -22.41
C GLU A 148 14.15 13.03 -21.53
N TYR A 149 14.75 12.19 -20.68
CA TYR A 149 14.05 11.31 -19.76
C TYR A 149 14.00 11.88 -18.34
N GLY A 150 14.41 13.13 -18.13
CA GLY A 150 14.08 13.92 -16.93
C GLY A 150 14.52 13.32 -15.58
N SER A 151 15.56 12.48 -15.54
CA SER A 151 15.92 11.70 -14.34
C SER A 151 14.83 10.75 -13.83
N MET A 152 13.95 10.27 -14.72
CA MET A 152 13.03 9.18 -14.45
C MET A 152 13.79 7.89 -14.09
N THR A 153 13.08 6.91 -13.57
CA THR A 153 13.62 5.59 -13.25
C THR A 153 13.03 4.55 -14.20
N VAL A 154 13.91 3.86 -14.94
CA VAL A 154 13.57 2.61 -15.62
C VAL A 154 13.42 1.53 -14.56
N VAL A 155 12.29 0.83 -14.57
CA VAL A 155 11.99 -0.27 -13.66
C VAL A 155 11.62 -1.50 -14.47
N VAL A 156 12.28 -2.61 -14.19
CA VAL A 156 11.98 -3.92 -14.76
C VAL A 156 11.55 -4.81 -13.60
N ALA A 157 10.35 -5.37 -13.67
CA ALA A 157 9.85 -6.32 -12.70
C ALA A 157 9.55 -7.66 -13.37
N ASN A 158 10.13 -8.71 -12.82
CA ASN A 158 9.93 -10.09 -13.26
C ASN A 158 9.18 -10.81 -12.14
N ILE A 159 7.97 -11.25 -12.44
CA ILE A 159 7.02 -11.83 -11.50
C ILE A 159 6.90 -13.32 -11.84
N ALA A 160 7.09 -14.19 -10.85
CA ALA A 160 7.06 -15.62 -11.02
C ALA A 160 6.17 -16.29 -9.98
N GLY A 161 5.66 -17.47 -10.31
CA GLY A 161 4.97 -18.37 -9.40
C GLY A 161 5.79 -19.63 -9.17
N TYR A 162 5.98 -20.02 -7.92
CA TYR A 162 6.61 -21.28 -7.52
C TYR A 162 5.73 -22.04 -6.54
N ALA A 163 5.57 -23.35 -6.75
CA ALA A 163 4.82 -24.21 -5.84
C ALA A 163 5.40 -24.17 -4.42
N SER A 164 6.74 -24.15 -4.28
CA SER A 164 7.43 -24.07 -2.99
C SER A 164 7.14 -22.76 -2.25
N SER A 165 7.27 -21.62 -2.92
CA SER A 165 6.98 -20.31 -2.34
C SER A 165 5.51 -20.15 -1.96
N ARG A 166 4.58 -20.74 -2.72
CA ARG A 166 3.13 -20.62 -2.50
C ARG A 166 2.67 -21.17 -1.14
N ILE A 167 3.38 -22.18 -0.64
CA ILE A 167 3.12 -22.76 0.69
C ILE A 167 3.53 -21.77 1.79
N LEU A 168 4.61 -21.02 1.55
CA LEU A 168 5.18 -20.07 2.51
C LEU A 168 4.57 -18.68 2.43
N GLN A 169 3.93 -18.32 1.31
CA GLN A 169 3.33 -17.00 1.10
C GLN A 169 2.51 -16.58 2.33
N PRO A 170 2.56 -15.31 2.74
CA PRO A 170 1.59 -14.82 3.69
C PRO A 170 0.19 -15.14 3.14
N THR A 171 -0.75 -15.48 4.02
CA THR A 171 -2.15 -15.40 3.63
C THR A 171 -2.42 -13.98 3.13
N VAL A 172 -3.45 -13.80 2.30
CA VAL A 172 -4.00 -12.45 2.14
C VAL A 172 -4.21 -11.96 3.56
N PRO A 173 -3.65 -10.80 3.97
CA PRO A 173 -3.91 -10.27 5.29
C PRO A 173 -5.41 -10.40 5.55
N GLU A 174 -5.81 -11.25 6.50
CA GLU A 174 -7.16 -11.15 7.02
C GLU A 174 -7.25 -9.73 7.50
N TRP A 175 -8.18 -8.96 6.92
CA TRP A 175 -8.31 -7.54 7.19
C TRP A 175 -8.18 -7.37 8.70
N PRO A 176 -7.14 -6.67 9.19
CA PRO A 176 -6.97 -6.56 10.62
C PRO A 176 -8.28 -5.99 11.14
N THR A 177 -8.91 -6.67 12.10
CA THR A 177 -9.78 -5.96 13.04
C THR A 177 -8.96 -4.76 13.48
N PRO A 178 -9.38 -3.54 13.13
CA PRO A 178 -8.51 -2.40 13.28
C PRO A 178 -8.03 -2.33 14.73
N PRO A 179 -6.76 -1.99 14.97
CA PRO A 179 -6.17 -2.03 16.31
C PRO A 179 -6.90 -1.12 17.31
N THR A 180 -7.80 -0.26 16.82
CA THR A 180 -8.78 0.53 17.56
C THR A 180 -10.14 0.46 16.87
N ASP A 181 -11.23 0.66 17.62
CA ASP A 181 -12.58 0.72 17.04
C ASP A 181 -12.75 1.82 15.98
N TYR A 182 -11.84 2.80 15.86
CA TYR A 182 -11.98 4.02 15.04
C TYR A 182 -10.98 4.09 13.88
N ALA A 183 -11.05 3.14 12.95
CA ALA A 183 -10.25 3.14 11.73
C ALA A 183 -11.02 3.66 10.51
N TYR A 184 -10.31 3.98 9.43
CA TYR A 184 -10.91 4.52 8.22
C TYR A 184 -10.12 4.13 6.97
N ALA A 185 -10.83 3.93 5.86
CA ALA A 185 -10.29 3.58 4.57
C ALA A 185 -10.81 4.54 3.49
N GLY A 186 -9.95 4.91 2.53
CA GLY A 186 -10.33 5.71 1.38
C GLY A 186 -10.62 4.85 0.16
N HIS A 187 -11.68 5.17 -0.59
CA HIS A 187 -11.88 4.67 -1.95
C HIS A 187 -11.28 5.67 -2.94
N VAL A 188 -10.17 5.32 -3.57
CA VAL A 188 -9.42 6.20 -4.46
C VAL A 188 -9.73 5.87 -5.91
N GLN A 189 -9.91 6.91 -6.73
CA GLN A 189 -10.08 6.78 -8.18
C GLN A 189 -9.05 5.82 -8.79
N ASN A 190 -9.51 4.88 -9.63
CA ASN A 190 -8.68 3.87 -10.34
C ASN A 190 -7.88 2.92 -9.44
N VAL A 191 -8.04 3.00 -8.12
CA VAL A 191 -7.40 2.11 -7.13
C VAL A 191 -8.46 1.23 -6.48
N GLY A 192 -9.57 1.83 -6.05
CA GLY A 192 -10.58 1.17 -5.23
C GLY A 192 -10.39 1.48 -3.75
N TRP A 193 -10.96 0.62 -2.89
CA TRP A 193 -10.79 0.71 -1.45
C TRP A 193 -9.36 0.38 -1.03
N GLN A 194 -8.77 1.27 -0.25
CA GLN A 194 -7.48 1.04 0.40
C GLN A 194 -7.65 0.38 1.77
N TYR A 195 -6.55 -0.08 2.37
CA TYR A 195 -6.56 -0.56 3.76
C TYR A 195 -7.10 0.48 4.73
N MET A 196 -7.77 -0.02 5.77
CA MET A 196 -8.09 0.80 6.93
C MET A 196 -6.82 1.22 7.65
N VAL A 197 -6.75 2.50 7.96
CA VAL A 197 -5.72 3.12 8.77
C VAL A 197 -6.38 3.76 9.99
N ALA A 198 -5.61 4.10 11.02
CA ALA A 198 -6.16 4.72 12.23
C ALA A 198 -5.19 5.78 12.77
N ASN A 199 -5.66 6.54 13.76
CA ASN A 199 -4.83 7.43 14.59
C ASN A 199 -3.92 8.39 13.80
N GLY A 200 -4.48 9.00 12.76
CA GLY A 200 -3.82 10.04 11.97
C GLY A 200 -2.89 9.50 10.88
N ALA A 201 -2.91 8.20 10.60
CA ALA A 201 -2.29 7.66 9.39
C ALA A 201 -3.05 8.10 8.13
N VAL A 202 -2.37 8.19 6.99
CA VAL A 202 -2.97 8.73 5.76
C VAL A 202 -3.85 7.69 5.08
N ALA A 203 -5.12 8.02 4.82
CA ALA A 203 -5.97 7.30 3.86
C ALA A 203 -6.12 8.15 2.60
N GLY A 204 -5.99 7.55 1.42
CA GLY A 204 -5.95 8.24 0.14
C GLY A 204 -4.56 8.30 -0.48
N THR A 205 -4.29 9.38 -1.21
CA THR A 205 -3.05 9.60 -1.95
C THR A 205 -2.57 11.04 -1.86
N ILE A 206 -1.25 11.22 -1.87
CA ILE A 206 -0.62 12.55 -1.92
C ILE A 206 0.20 12.62 -3.21
N GLY A 207 -0.01 13.66 -4.02
CA GLY A 207 0.79 13.92 -5.22
C GLY A 207 0.52 12.96 -6.40
N ARG A 208 -0.49 12.10 -6.30
CA ARG A 208 -0.91 11.16 -7.38
C ARG A 208 -2.01 11.74 -8.28
N SER A 209 -2.50 12.94 -7.97
CA SER A 209 -3.63 13.58 -8.67
C SER A 209 -4.91 12.75 -8.71
N MET A 210 -5.07 11.80 -7.80
CA MET A 210 -6.26 10.96 -7.71
C MET A 210 -7.18 11.43 -6.58
N ARG A 211 -8.47 11.49 -6.88
CA ARG A 211 -9.51 11.87 -5.91
C ARG A 211 -9.85 10.71 -4.97
N LEU A 212 -10.17 11.06 -3.74
CA LEU A 212 -11.05 10.23 -2.92
C LEU A 212 -12.49 10.36 -3.44
N GLU A 213 -13.15 9.22 -3.64
CA GLU A 213 -14.54 9.12 -4.09
C GLU A 213 -15.47 8.71 -2.94
N ALA A 214 -14.96 7.91 -2.00
CA ALA A 214 -15.65 7.54 -0.78
C ALA A 214 -14.69 7.37 0.40
N LEU A 215 -15.22 7.40 1.62
CA LEU A 215 -14.52 7.06 2.85
C LEU A 215 -15.37 6.07 3.64
N ASN A 216 -14.77 4.99 4.12
CA ASN A 216 -15.38 4.10 5.10
C ASN A 216 -14.75 4.43 6.45
N LEU A 217 -15.57 4.61 7.48
CA LEU A 217 -15.12 4.85 8.84
C LEU A 217 -15.66 3.72 9.72
N ALA A 218 -14.81 2.89 10.31
CA ALA A 218 -15.19 1.90 11.30
C ALA A 218 -15.28 2.55 12.69
N GLY A 219 -16.23 2.09 13.50
CA GLY A 219 -16.39 2.43 14.92
C GLY A 219 -17.78 2.93 15.27
N SER A 220 -18.24 2.58 16.47
CA SER A 220 -19.54 3.00 16.98
C SER A 220 -19.58 4.51 17.28
N GLY A 221 -20.78 5.09 17.31
CA GLY A 221 -20.99 6.49 17.70
C GLY A 221 -20.32 7.54 16.81
N GLN A 222 -20.00 7.19 15.55
CA GLN A 222 -19.55 8.13 14.53
C GLN A 222 -20.70 8.59 13.64
N LEU A 223 -20.80 9.89 13.46
CA LEU A 223 -21.61 10.54 12.42
C LEU A 223 -20.67 11.18 11.41
N ALA A 224 -20.80 10.80 10.15
CA ALA A 224 -19.96 11.36 9.08
C ALA A 224 -20.78 11.71 7.84
N ARG A 225 -20.31 12.69 7.07
CA ARG A 225 -20.83 12.99 5.71
C ARG A 225 -19.75 13.59 4.83
N ALA A 226 -19.97 13.51 3.52
CA ALA A 226 -19.11 14.12 2.50
C ALA A 226 -19.89 15.14 1.68
N HIS A 227 -19.20 16.20 1.24
CA HIS A 227 -19.62 17.04 0.13
C HIS A 227 -19.08 16.42 -1.16
N VAL A 228 -19.96 16.01 -2.06
CA VAL A 228 -19.63 15.30 -3.29
C VAL A 228 -19.92 16.20 -4.49
N GLN A 229 -19.02 16.15 -5.47
CA GLN A 229 -19.20 16.84 -6.75
C GLN A 229 -20.62 16.64 -7.32
N ASP A 230 -21.25 17.75 -7.71
CA ASP A 230 -22.58 17.82 -8.33
C ASP A 230 -23.75 17.26 -7.46
N GLU A 231 -23.47 16.77 -6.24
CA GLU A 231 -24.49 16.25 -5.29
C GLU A 231 -24.57 17.11 -4.02
N GLY A 232 -23.52 17.86 -3.70
CA GLY A 232 -23.46 18.68 -2.51
C GLY A 232 -23.22 17.86 -1.24
N TRP A 233 -23.69 18.35 -0.10
CA TRP A 233 -23.62 17.60 1.16
C TRP A 233 -24.57 16.42 1.16
N MET A 234 -23.99 15.22 1.20
CA MET A 234 -24.73 13.99 1.39
C MET A 234 -25.35 13.91 2.80
N PRO A 235 -26.42 13.13 3.00
CA PRO A 235 -26.99 12.88 4.33
C PRO A 235 -25.93 12.37 5.32
N TRP A 236 -26.11 12.72 6.60
CA TRP A 236 -25.30 12.15 7.67
C TRP A 236 -25.51 10.63 7.75
N GLN A 237 -24.40 9.89 7.81
CA GLN A 237 -24.38 8.45 8.00
C GLN A 237 -23.97 8.13 9.44
N SER A 238 -24.68 7.19 10.06
CA SER A 238 -24.37 6.66 11.40
C SER A 238 -24.63 5.17 11.46
N THR A 239 -23.55 4.38 11.47
CA THR A 239 -23.55 2.94 11.73
C THR A 239 -22.18 2.57 12.34
N ASN A 240 -21.90 1.29 12.59
CA ASN A 240 -20.57 0.86 13.05
C ASN A 240 -19.51 0.90 11.94
N SER A 241 -19.89 1.14 10.68
CA SER A 241 -18.96 1.30 9.56
C SER A 241 -19.56 2.17 8.43
N PRO A 242 -19.92 3.44 8.67
CA PRO A 242 -20.53 4.29 7.65
C PRO A 242 -19.58 4.46 6.46
N THR A 243 -20.15 4.32 5.26
CA THR A 243 -19.53 4.76 4.02
C THR A 243 -20.12 6.10 3.61
N ILE A 244 -19.27 7.12 3.47
CA ILE A 244 -19.63 8.44 2.97
C ILE A 244 -19.02 8.65 1.57
N GLY A 245 -19.62 9.53 0.77
CA GLY A 245 -19.22 9.72 -0.63
C GLY A 245 -19.94 8.76 -1.57
N THR A 246 -19.31 8.40 -2.69
CA THR A 246 -19.90 7.55 -3.73
C THR A 246 -18.87 6.55 -4.27
N VAL A 247 -19.27 5.29 -4.41
CA VAL A 247 -18.48 4.25 -5.08
C VAL A 247 -19.02 4.03 -6.50
N GLY A 248 -18.14 3.92 -7.49
CA GLY A 248 -18.51 3.58 -8.87
C GLY A 248 -19.15 4.71 -9.69
N LYS A 249 -19.40 5.88 -9.10
CA LYS A 249 -19.98 7.04 -9.82
C LYS A 249 -18.94 7.99 -10.44
N SER A 250 -17.65 7.75 -10.22
CA SER A 250 -16.57 8.62 -10.69
C SER A 250 -16.64 10.07 -10.22
N LYS A 251 -17.24 10.33 -9.04
CA LYS A 251 -17.37 11.66 -8.45
C LYS A 251 -16.34 11.88 -7.33
N ARG A 252 -15.77 13.09 -7.25
CA ARG A 252 -14.84 13.47 -6.16
C ARG A 252 -15.60 13.86 -4.90
N MET A 253 -15.02 13.55 -3.74
CA MET A 253 -15.30 14.27 -2.51
C MET A 253 -14.52 15.58 -2.49
N GLU A 254 -15.12 16.64 -1.96
CA GLU A 254 -14.56 18.00 -1.90
C GLU A 254 -14.39 18.48 -0.45
N ALA A 255 -15.27 18.02 0.45
CA ALA A 255 -15.19 18.25 1.88
C ALA A 255 -15.75 17.07 2.68
N ILE A 256 -15.37 16.94 3.95
CA ILE A 256 -15.96 15.98 4.90
C ILE A 256 -16.30 16.67 6.23
N GLN A 257 -17.23 16.07 6.95
CA GLN A 257 -17.44 16.30 8.37
C GLN A 257 -17.54 14.97 9.10
N VAL A 258 -16.88 14.88 10.25
CA VAL A 258 -16.88 13.72 11.14
C VAL A 258 -17.11 14.22 12.55
N LYS A 259 -18.09 13.66 13.26
CA LYS A 259 -18.37 14.00 14.65
C LYS A 259 -18.77 12.79 15.47
N SER A 260 -18.49 12.88 16.75
CA SER A 260 -18.86 11.85 17.73
C SER A 260 -20.24 12.11 18.31
N THR A 261 -21.02 11.03 18.50
CA THR A 261 -22.23 11.05 19.33
C THR A 261 -21.95 10.70 20.78
N MET A 262 -20.70 10.37 21.13
CA MET A 262 -20.29 9.98 22.47
C MET A 262 -19.64 11.15 23.22
N PRO A 263 -19.89 11.28 24.54
CA PRO A 263 -19.40 12.41 25.32
C PRO A 263 -17.86 12.45 25.45
N ASN A 264 -17.22 11.29 25.60
CA ASN A 264 -15.78 11.22 25.92
C ASN A 264 -14.88 11.05 24.69
N ILE A 265 -15.47 10.99 23.51
CA ILE A 265 -14.76 10.75 22.25
C ILE A 265 -15.00 11.95 21.35
N LYS A 266 -13.92 12.50 20.82
CA LYS A 266 -13.94 13.57 19.83
C LYS A 266 -13.01 13.20 18.68
N PHE A 267 -13.30 13.75 17.52
CA PHE A 267 -12.43 13.59 16.36
C PHE A 267 -11.65 14.87 16.08
N ARG A 268 -10.41 14.69 15.64
CA ARG A 268 -9.61 15.75 15.00
C ARG A 268 -9.14 15.24 13.66
N TYR A 269 -9.42 15.97 12.59
CA TYR A 269 -9.15 15.50 11.23
C TYR A 269 -8.70 16.62 10.30
N ARG A 270 -8.07 16.24 9.21
CA ARG A 270 -7.72 17.13 8.10
C ARG A 270 -7.72 16.38 6.79
N VAL A 271 -7.79 17.13 5.69
CA VAL A 271 -7.76 16.60 4.33
C VAL A 271 -6.64 17.24 3.51
N HIS A 272 -6.10 16.46 2.58
CA HIS A 272 -5.21 16.94 1.52
C HIS A 272 -6.05 17.28 0.30
N VAL A 273 -6.07 18.55 -0.09
CA VAL A 273 -6.88 19.04 -1.21
C VAL A 273 -6.00 19.35 -2.42
N GLN A 274 -6.49 19.00 -3.61
CA GLN A 274 -5.85 19.33 -4.88
C GLN A 274 -5.39 20.79 -4.91
N ASN A 275 -4.16 21.03 -5.37
CA ASN A 275 -3.53 22.35 -5.54
C ASN A 275 -3.33 23.17 -4.24
N ILE A 276 -3.82 22.69 -3.09
CA ILE A 276 -3.67 23.37 -1.79
C ILE A 276 -2.71 22.58 -0.89
N GLY A 277 -2.82 21.26 -0.89
CA GLY A 277 -2.10 20.39 0.02
C GLY A 277 -2.89 20.09 1.29
N TRP A 278 -2.18 19.77 2.38
CA TRP A 278 -2.80 19.54 3.68
C TRP A 278 -3.42 20.82 4.24
N MET A 279 -4.73 20.81 4.43
CA MET A 279 -5.42 21.88 5.13
C MET A 279 -5.21 21.78 6.65
N PRO A 280 -5.47 22.86 7.42
CA PRO A 280 -5.40 22.82 8.88
C PRO A 280 -6.28 21.71 9.49
N TRP A 281 -5.86 21.22 10.66
CA TRP A 281 -6.66 20.30 11.46
C TRP A 281 -7.91 21.00 11.97
N VAL A 282 -9.05 20.35 11.78
CA VAL A 282 -10.34 20.76 12.32
C VAL A 282 -10.80 19.79 13.39
N ASN A 283 -11.71 20.24 14.23
CA ASN A 283 -12.27 19.46 15.34
C ASN A 283 -13.61 18.82 14.97
N ASP A 284 -14.14 18.06 15.92
CA ASP A 284 -15.40 17.33 15.85
C ASP A 284 -16.52 18.16 15.22
N GLY A 285 -17.00 17.71 14.05
CA GLY A 285 -18.11 18.31 13.32
C GLY A 285 -17.77 19.50 12.44
N GLU A 286 -16.53 20.01 12.45
CA GLU A 286 -16.11 21.13 11.61
C GLU A 286 -15.85 20.71 10.14
N VAL A 287 -15.95 21.62 9.19
CA VAL A 287 -15.75 21.27 7.77
C VAL A 287 -14.25 21.15 7.47
N ALA A 288 -13.83 19.98 6.97
CA ALA A 288 -12.49 19.80 6.40
C ALA A 288 -12.59 19.69 4.86
N GLY A 289 -11.88 20.55 4.13
CA GLY A 289 -11.90 20.59 2.67
C GLY A 289 -12.47 21.90 2.13
N THR A 290 -12.96 21.86 0.90
CA THR A 290 -13.54 23.03 0.23
C THR A 290 -14.94 22.73 -0.25
N VAL A 291 -15.84 23.70 -0.11
CA VAL A 291 -17.23 23.60 -0.61
C VAL A 291 -17.38 24.57 -1.77
N GLY A 292 -17.85 24.09 -2.92
CA GLY A 292 -18.12 24.93 -4.10
C GLY A 292 -16.90 25.40 -4.90
N GLN A 293 -15.69 24.97 -4.54
CA GLN A 293 -14.45 25.36 -5.25
C GLN A 293 -14.02 24.35 -6.32
N SER A 294 -14.76 23.24 -6.49
CA SER A 294 -14.43 22.17 -7.44
C SER A 294 -13.07 21.49 -7.23
N LEU A 295 -12.52 21.55 -6.01
CA LEU A 295 -11.25 20.91 -5.66
C LEU A 295 -11.50 19.55 -5.00
N ARG A 296 -10.83 18.51 -5.50
CA ARG A 296 -10.92 17.16 -4.92
C ARG A 296 -10.13 17.06 -3.62
N ILE A 297 -10.65 16.28 -2.69
CA ILE A 297 -9.85 15.65 -1.63
C ILE A 297 -9.04 14.52 -2.29
N GLU A 298 -7.76 14.43 -1.95
CA GLU A 298 -6.87 13.34 -2.38
C GLU A 298 -6.52 12.40 -1.22
N ALA A 299 -6.46 12.91 0.02
CA ALA A 299 -6.19 12.14 1.22
C ALA A 299 -6.85 12.72 2.49
N VAL A 300 -6.93 11.92 3.55
CA VAL A 300 -7.46 12.28 4.87
C VAL A 300 -6.61 11.69 5.99
N GLU A 301 -6.53 12.40 7.10
CA GLU A 301 -6.06 11.89 8.40
C GLU A 301 -7.13 12.17 9.45
N ILE A 302 -7.43 11.17 10.29
CA ILE A 302 -8.42 11.26 11.37
C ILE A 302 -7.79 10.70 12.66
N ARG A 303 -7.93 11.44 13.75
CA ARG A 303 -7.49 11.04 15.09
C ARG A 303 -8.68 11.02 16.03
N VAL A 304 -8.72 10.00 16.87
CA VAL A 304 -9.52 10.04 18.10
C VAL A 304 -8.77 10.88 19.12
N VAL A 305 -9.47 11.81 19.76
CA VAL A 305 -8.98 12.58 20.90
C VAL A 305 -9.99 12.42 22.04
N ASN A 306 -9.50 12.13 23.25
CA ASN A 306 -10.37 12.04 24.41
C ASN A 306 -10.84 13.44 24.80
N ALA A 307 -12.13 13.58 25.13
CA ALA A 307 -12.60 14.78 25.81
C ALA A 307 -12.07 14.74 27.25
N TYR A 308 -11.35 15.77 27.67
CA TYR A 308 -10.89 15.94 29.05
C TYR A 308 -12.05 16.34 29.96
#